data_AF-A0A2W4L9M6-F1
#
_entry.id   AF-A0A2W4L9M6-F1
#
_cell.length_a   1.000
_cell.length_b   1.000
_cell.length_c   1.000
_cell.angle_alpha   90.00
_cell.angle_beta   90.00
_cell.angle_gamma   90.00
#
_symmetry.space_group_name_H-M   'P 1'
#
loop_
_entity.id
_entity.type
_entity.pdbx_description
1 polymer ?
#
loop_
_entity_poly.entity_id
_entity_poly.type
_entity_poly.pdbx_seq_one_letter_code
_entity_poly.pdbx_strand_id
1 'polypeptide(L)'
;LEAVEEDVQRAVVLSLQGFTAGAPEELVVERTAGPEELLLYRERIGYLHNAIEALPERLKFVIKKYFLEERPMAEIAEELGVTGSRVSQLRAEALALLRDGLNTHLDPDLVPKQERPDGCVARRRAAYYAQIAARGDLRSRLAMTDHFGMPVALSA
;
A
#
# COMPACT_ATOMS: atom_id res chain seq x y z
N LEU A 1 -30.54 -18.00 -3.16
CA LEU A 1 -29.76 -18.93 -4.02
C LEU A 1 -28.91 -18.08 -4.96
N GLU A 2 -28.02 -17.26 -4.40
CA GLU A 2 -27.21 -16.25 -5.12
C GLU A 2 -25.72 -16.40 -4.79
N ALA A 3 -25.34 -17.47 -4.08
CA ALA A 3 -24.00 -17.65 -3.51
C ALA A 3 -23.14 -18.69 -4.26
N VAL A 4 -23.43 -18.95 -5.54
CA VAL A 4 -22.71 -19.98 -6.33
C VAL A 4 -22.03 -19.37 -7.57
N GLU A 5 -22.28 -18.11 -7.91
CA GLU A 5 -21.77 -17.50 -9.15
C GLU A 5 -20.36 -16.88 -9.04
N GLU A 6 -19.83 -16.63 -7.84
CA GLU A 6 -18.52 -15.97 -7.68
C GLU A 6 -17.32 -16.93 -7.53
N ASP A 7 -17.54 -18.23 -7.32
CA ASP A 7 -16.47 -19.23 -7.18
C ASP A 7 -16.01 -19.81 -8.55
N VAL A 8 -16.18 -19.02 -9.61
CA VAL A 8 -15.89 -19.39 -11.02
C VAL A 8 -14.64 -18.68 -11.55
N GLN A 9 -13.79 -18.12 -10.68
CA GLN A 9 -12.48 -17.60 -11.09
C GLN A 9 -11.49 -18.77 -11.31
N ARG A 10 -11.67 -19.45 -12.45
CA ARG A 10 -10.76 -20.41 -13.11
C ARG A 10 -10.17 -21.51 -12.23
N ALA A 11 -11.02 -22.45 -11.84
CA ALA A 11 -10.58 -23.85 -11.86
C ALA A 11 -10.50 -24.28 -13.34
N VAL A 12 -9.33 -24.09 -13.97
CA VAL A 12 -9.03 -24.81 -15.22
C VAL A 12 -8.84 -26.28 -14.82
N VAL A 13 -9.94 -27.02 -14.77
CA VAL A 13 -9.88 -28.49 -14.69
C VAL A 13 -9.42 -28.97 -16.06
N LEU A 14 -8.11 -29.08 -16.22
CA LEU A 14 -7.49 -29.68 -17.39
C LEU A 14 -7.89 -31.15 -17.46
N SER A 15 -8.72 -31.50 -18.45
CA SER A 15 -8.95 -32.90 -18.80
C SER A 15 -7.65 -33.49 -19.34
N LEU A 16 -7.08 -34.43 -18.58
CA LEU A 16 -5.84 -35.16 -18.90
C LEU A 16 -5.92 -36.04 -20.16
N GLN A 17 -7.06 -36.05 -20.87
CA GLN A 17 -7.31 -36.94 -22.00
C GLN A 17 -7.13 -36.27 -23.38
N GLY A 18 -6.65 -35.02 -23.43
CA GLY A 18 -6.52 -34.23 -24.67
C GLY A 18 -5.10 -33.89 -25.12
N PHE A 19 -4.04 -34.49 -24.57
CA PHE A 19 -2.68 -34.24 -25.05
C PHE A 19 -2.42 -35.01 -26.35
N THR A 20 -2.52 -34.32 -27.49
CA THR A 20 -1.57 -34.58 -28.57
C THR A 20 -0.19 -34.14 -28.09
N ALA A 21 0.85 -34.92 -28.35
CA ALA A 21 2.22 -34.74 -27.88
C ALA A 21 2.89 -33.43 -28.39
N GLY A 22 2.40 -32.29 -27.94
CA GLY A 22 3.06 -30.98 -27.98
C GLY A 22 3.73 -30.74 -26.63
N ALA A 23 4.98 -30.31 -26.67
CA ALA A 23 5.85 -30.23 -25.51
C ALA A 23 5.26 -29.33 -24.40
N PRO A 24 5.38 -29.69 -23.10
CA PRO A 24 4.91 -28.88 -21.97
C PRO A 24 5.49 -27.45 -21.95
N GLU A 25 6.58 -27.19 -22.68
CA GLU A 25 7.20 -25.87 -22.81
C GLU A 25 6.32 -24.79 -23.47
N GLU A 26 5.22 -25.14 -24.16
CA GLU A 26 4.39 -24.16 -24.90
C GLU A 26 3.19 -23.62 -24.08
N LEU A 27 2.95 -24.16 -22.87
CA LEU A 27 1.98 -23.61 -21.94
C LEU A 27 2.58 -22.42 -21.19
N VAL A 28 2.36 -21.21 -21.70
CA VAL A 28 2.61 -19.97 -20.95
C VAL A 28 1.65 -19.96 -19.77
N VAL A 29 2.14 -20.39 -18.60
CA VAL A 29 1.44 -20.20 -17.33
C VAL A 29 1.36 -18.69 -17.11
N GLU A 30 0.18 -18.13 -17.36
CA GLU A 30 -0.13 -16.76 -16.97
C GLU A 30 0.07 -16.69 -15.45
N ARG A 31 1.17 -16.08 -15.01
CA ARG A 31 1.48 -15.88 -13.59
C ARG A 31 0.64 -14.72 -13.07
N THR A 32 -0.69 -14.86 -13.14
CA THR A 32 -1.60 -13.97 -12.42
C THR A 32 -1.47 -14.25 -10.93
N ALA A 33 -1.42 -13.17 -10.14
CA ALA A 33 -1.28 -13.28 -8.70
C ALA A 33 -2.42 -14.12 -8.11
N GLY A 34 -2.08 -15.03 -7.20
CA GLY A 34 -3.06 -15.87 -6.54
C GLY A 34 -4.05 -15.06 -5.69
N PRO A 35 -5.20 -15.64 -5.28
CA PRO A 35 -6.19 -14.94 -4.46
C PRO A 35 -5.60 -14.44 -3.13
N GLU A 36 -4.71 -15.22 -2.51
CA GLU A 36 -3.97 -14.82 -1.31
C GLU A 36 -3.07 -13.61 -1.57
N GLU A 37 -2.30 -13.64 -2.65
CA GLU A 37 -1.39 -12.54 -3.03
C GLU A 37 -2.17 -11.26 -3.33
N LEU A 38 -3.33 -11.36 -3.98
CA LEU A 38 -4.22 -10.23 -4.23
C LEU A 38 -4.78 -9.65 -2.93
N LEU A 39 -5.20 -10.50 -1.98
CA LEU A 39 -5.69 -10.04 -0.68
C LEU A 39 -4.59 -9.30 0.10
N LEU A 40 -3.37 -9.86 0.14
CA LEU A 40 -2.21 -9.22 0.79
C LEU A 40 -1.87 -7.89 0.13
N TYR A 41 -1.91 -7.82 -1.21
CA TYR A 41 -1.69 -6.59 -1.96
C TYR A 41 -2.73 -5.51 -1.63
N ARG A 42 -4.00 -5.87 -1.62
CA ARG A 42 -5.12 -4.98 -1.24
C ARG A 42 -5.00 -4.49 0.19
N GLU A 43 -4.65 -5.37 1.12
CA GLU A 43 -4.43 -4.99 2.51
C GLU A 43 -3.24 -4.02 2.63
N ARG A 44 -2.15 -4.26 1.91
CA ARG A 44 -0.99 -3.35 1.85
C ARG A 44 -1.37 -1.96 1.34
N ILE A 45 -2.20 -1.86 0.31
CA ILE A 45 -2.74 -0.58 -0.17
C ILE A 45 -3.55 0.12 0.94
N GLY A 46 -4.45 -0.62 1.61
CA GLY A 46 -5.24 -0.06 2.71
C GLY A 46 -4.36 0.45 3.88
N TYR A 47 -3.29 -0.27 4.21
CA TYR A 47 -2.29 0.20 5.18
C TYR A 47 -1.60 1.48 4.73
N LEU A 48 -1.25 1.60 3.44
CA LEU A 48 -0.64 2.80 2.90
C LEU A 48 -1.58 4.01 2.99
N HIS A 49 -2.88 3.83 2.69
CA HIS A 49 -3.87 4.90 2.89
C HIS A 49 -3.94 5.35 4.35
N ASN A 50 -4.03 4.41 5.29
CA ASN A 50 -4.05 4.72 6.72
C ASN A 50 -2.76 5.43 7.17
N ALA A 51 -1.61 5.00 6.65
CA ALA A 51 -0.31 5.59 6.93
C ALA A 51 -0.22 7.04 6.43
N ILE A 52 -0.66 7.31 5.20
CA ILE A 52 -0.70 8.67 4.64
C ILE A 52 -1.60 9.58 5.48
N GLU A 53 -2.77 9.09 5.90
CA GLU A 53 -3.69 9.90 6.71
C GLU A 53 -3.20 10.14 8.15
N ALA A 54 -2.39 9.24 8.70
CA ALA A 54 -1.77 9.39 10.02
C ALA A 54 -0.50 10.28 9.99
N LEU A 55 0.03 10.63 8.81
CA LEU A 55 1.21 11.49 8.72
C LEU A 55 0.98 12.85 9.37
N PRO A 56 2.03 13.47 9.96
CA PRO A 56 2.00 14.88 10.33
C PRO A 56 1.54 15.77 9.17
N GLU A 57 0.68 16.75 9.45
CA GLU A 57 -0.03 17.53 8.42
C GLU A 57 0.88 18.09 7.32
N ARG A 58 2.05 18.65 7.68
CA ARG A 58 3.00 19.17 6.69
C ARG A 58 3.57 18.10 5.77
N LEU A 59 3.86 16.91 6.30
CA LEU A 59 4.38 15.78 5.53
C LEU A 59 3.29 15.20 4.62
N LYS A 60 2.08 15.00 5.18
CA LYS A 60 0.89 14.56 4.45
C LYS A 60 0.59 15.48 3.27
N PHE A 61 0.62 16.79 3.49
CA PHE A 61 0.40 17.79 2.46
C PHE A 61 1.37 17.65 1.29
N VAL A 62 2.68 17.59 1.57
CA VAL A 62 3.71 17.42 0.52
C VAL A 62 3.50 16.14 -0.27
N ILE A 63 3.21 15.02 0.41
CA ILE A 63 2.97 13.73 -0.25
C ILE A 63 1.73 13.79 -1.14
N LYS A 64 0.60 14.30 -0.64
CA LYS A 64 -0.64 14.41 -1.41
C LYS A 64 -0.45 15.30 -2.64
N LYS A 65 0.09 16.51 -2.47
CA LYS A 65 0.31 17.45 -3.58
C LYS A 65 1.26 16.90 -4.64
N TYR A 66 2.36 16.28 -4.22
CA TYR A 66 3.40 15.85 -5.15
C TYR A 66 3.07 14.53 -5.88
N PHE A 67 2.56 13.53 -5.14
CA PHE A 67 2.35 12.19 -5.71
C PHE A 67 0.93 11.92 -6.18
N LEU A 68 -0.09 12.54 -5.56
CA LEU A 68 -1.49 12.27 -5.90
C LEU A 68 -2.08 13.35 -6.81
N GLU A 69 -1.67 14.61 -6.62
CA GLU A 69 -2.09 15.73 -7.46
C GLU A 69 -1.06 16.09 -8.53
N GLU A 70 0.07 15.36 -8.62
CA GLU A 70 1.13 15.54 -9.61
C GLU A 70 1.71 16.96 -9.72
N ARG A 71 1.66 17.74 -8.62
CA ARG A 71 2.10 19.14 -8.65
C ARG A 71 3.62 19.29 -8.55
N PRO A 72 4.22 20.26 -9.25
CA PRO A 72 5.66 20.50 -9.22
C PRO A 72 6.10 21.02 -7.84
N MET A 73 7.32 20.67 -7.44
CA MET A 73 7.86 21.04 -6.12
C MET A 73 7.95 22.55 -5.90
N ALA A 74 8.13 23.35 -6.96
CA ALA A 74 8.22 24.80 -6.88
C ALA A 74 6.89 25.41 -6.38
N GLU A 75 5.76 25.00 -6.96
CA GLU A 75 4.45 25.48 -6.53
C GLU A 75 4.11 25.05 -5.10
N ILE A 76 4.48 23.81 -4.73
CA ILE A 76 4.30 23.31 -3.36
C ILE A 76 5.13 24.15 -2.37
N ALA A 77 6.33 24.55 -2.77
CA ALA A 77 7.22 25.37 -1.96
C ALA A 77 6.64 26.78 -1.75
N GLU A 78 6.11 27.38 -2.82
CA GLU A 78 5.42 28.68 -2.76
C GLU A 78 4.20 28.64 -1.82
N GLU A 79 3.33 27.64 -1.96
CA GLU A 79 2.14 27.49 -1.11
C GLU A 79 2.48 27.27 0.36
N LEU A 80 3.58 26.56 0.65
CA LEU A 80 4.06 26.34 2.01
C LEU A 80 4.91 27.49 2.56
N GLY A 81 5.25 28.50 1.74
CA GLY A 81 6.15 29.59 2.10
C GLY A 81 7.56 29.14 2.45
N VAL A 82 8.08 28.11 1.77
CA VAL A 82 9.41 27.54 2.00
C VAL A 82 10.20 27.40 0.70
N THR A 83 11.47 26.99 0.77
CA THR A 83 12.29 26.73 -0.43
C THR A 83 12.02 25.34 -1.00
N GLY A 84 12.31 25.13 -2.30
CA GLY A 84 12.21 23.81 -2.94
C GLY A 84 13.09 22.74 -2.27
N SER A 85 14.27 23.12 -1.77
CA SER A 85 15.12 22.22 -0.99
C SER A 85 14.41 21.72 0.28
N ARG A 86 13.68 22.62 0.97
CA ARG A 86 12.90 22.23 2.15
C ARG A 86 11.77 21.27 1.81
N VAL A 87 11.08 21.44 0.67
CA VAL A 87 10.06 20.50 0.21
C VAL A 87 10.66 19.13 -0.10
N SER A 88 11.83 19.08 -0.75
CA SER A 88 12.53 17.81 -1.01
C SER A 88 12.89 17.07 0.28
N GLN A 89 13.34 17.79 1.31
CA GLN A 89 13.61 17.22 2.64
C GLN A 89 12.34 16.68 3.31
N LEU A 90 11.25 17.45 3.30
CA LEU A 90 9.96 17.01 3.86
C LEU A 90 9.46 15.75 3.14
N ARG A 91 9.61 15.66 1.82
CA ARG A 91 9.27 14.45 1.04
C ARG A 91 10.12 13.26 1.49
N ALA A 92 11.43 13.44 1.62
CA ALA A 92 12.32 12.36 2.06
C ALA A 92 11.98 11.87 3.48
N GLU A 93 11.71 12.80 4.41
CA GLU A 93 11.29 12.51 5.78
C GLU A 93 9.95 11.75 5.80
N ALA A 94 8.98 12.18 5.00
CA ALA A 94 7.68 11.52 4.87
C ALA A 94 7.82 10.09 4.33
N LEU A 95 8.62 9.88 3.28
CA LEU A 95 8.84 8.55 2.70
C LEU A 95 9.53 7.59 3.67
N ALA A 96 10.50 8.07 4.45
CA ALA A 96 11.13 7.28 5.50
C ALA A 96 10.11 6.88 6.58
N LEU A 97 9.31 7.83 7.06
CA LEU A 97 8.31 7.58 8.09
C LEU A 97 7.20 6.64 7.61
N LEU A 98 6.74 6.77 6.35
CA LEU A 98 5.80 5.85 5.72
C LEU A 98 6.35 4.44 5.64
N ARG A 99 7.60 4.29 5.18
CA ARG A 99 8.26 2.97 5.08
C ARG A 99 8.35 2.30 6.45
N ASP A 100 8.85 3.00 7.45
CA ASP A 100 8.98 2.46 8.81
C ASP A 100 7.60 2.09 9.39
N GLY A 101 6.59 2.93 9.14
CA GLY A 101 5.21 2.70 9.60
C GLY A 101 4.54 1.49 8.94
N LEU A 102 4.76 1.27 7.65
CA LEU A 102 4.27 0.10 6.93
C LEU A 102 4.97 -1.17 7.42
N ASN A 103 6.30 -1.15 7.50
CA ASN A 103 7.08 -2.31 7.95
C ASN A 103 6.71 -2.72 9.38
N THR A 104 6.40 -1.77 10.27
CA THR A 104 5.97 -2.09 11.64
C THR A 104 4.77 -3.06 11.69
N HIS A 105 3.88 -3.03 10.69
CA HIS A 105 2.69 -3.88 10.65
C HIS A 105 2.78 -5.04 9.65
N LEU A 106 3.58 -4.88 8.58
CA LEU A 106 3.67 -5.85 7.49
C LEU A 106 4.93 -6.72 7.55
N ASP A 107 6.04 -6.16 8.02
CA ASP A 107 7.33 -6.84 8.10
C ASP A 107 8.21 -6.21 9.21
N PRO A 108 7.96 -6.58 10.49
CA PRO A 108 8.60 -5.93 11.63
C PRO A 108 10.13 -6.04 11.64
N ASP A 109 10.68 -7.05 10.98
CA ASP A 109 12.13 -7.30 10.92
C ASP A 109 12.86 -6.24 10.08
N LEU A 110 12.16 -5.58 9.16
CA LEU A 110 12.70 -4.51 8.32
C LEU A 110 12.66 -3.12 9.00
N VAL A 111 12.11 -3.00 10.22
CA VAL A 111 12.05 -1.72 10.92
C VAL A 111 13.40 -1.42 11.58
N PRO A 112 14.02 -0.24 11.33
CA PRO A 112 15.27 0.13 11.98
C PRO A 112 15.15 0.12 13.51
N LYS A 113 15.99 -0.68 14.17
CA LYS A 113 16.07 -0.73 15.63
C LYS A 113 16.49 0.65 16.16
N GLN A 114 15.69 1.20 17.08
CA GLN A 114 15.94 2.52 17.64
C GLN A 114 17.03 2.44 18.72
N GLU A 115 18.05 3.28 18.64
CA GLU A 115 19.15 3.33 19.61
C GLU A 115 18.71 3.77 21.02
N ARG A 116 17.63 4.58 21.10
CA ARG A 116 17.08 5.11 22.37
C ARG A 116 15.55 4.96 22.39
N PRO A 117 15.02 3.84 22.89
CA PRO A 117 13.58 3.55 22.82
C PRO A 117 12.70 4.53 23.62
N ASP A 118 13.22 5.12 24.71
CA ASP A 118 12.44 6.04 25.56
C ASP A 118 12.51 7.53 25.14
N GLY A 119 13.25 7.82 24.06
CA GLY A 119 13.41 9.17 23.53
C GLY A 119 12.10 9.79 23.02
N CYS A 120 12.01 11.12 23.00
CA CYS A 120 10.84 11.84 22.47
C CYS A 120 10.53 11.46 21.00
N VAL A 121 11.58 11.29 20.19
CA VAL A 121 11.44 10.87 18.78
C VAL A 121 10.88 9.45 18.67
N ALA A 122 11.41 8.51 19.46
CA ALA A 122 10.93 7.13 19.48
C ALA A 122 9.46 7.06 19.93
N ARG A 123 9.09 7.81 20.99
CA ARG A 123 7.69 7.93 21.42
C ARG A 123 6.77 8.51 20.35
N ARG A 124 7.22 9.54 19.62
CA ARG A 124 6.44 10.13 18.52
C ARG A 124 6.24 9.16 17.37
N ARG A 125 7.28 8.40 17.00
CA ARG A 125 7.20 7.34 15.99
C ARG A 125 6.27 6.21 16.41
N ALA A 126 6.39 5.74 17.66
CA ALA A 126 5.51 4.71 18.21
C ALA A 126 4.04 5.16 18.21
N ALA A 127 3.77 6.42 18.59
CA ALA A 127 2.42 6.99 18.54
C ALA A 127 1.88 7.04 17.10
N TYR A 128 2.72 7.41 16.13
CA TYR A 128 2.35 7.37 14.71
C TYR A 128 2.03 5.94 14.26
N TYR A 129 2.88 4.95 14.56
CA TYR A 129 2.64 3.56 14.18
C TYR A 129 1.34 3.00 14.80
N ALA A 130 1.07 3.35 16.05
CA ALA A 130 -0.18 2.99 16.73
C ALA A 130 -1.40 3.63 16.06
N GLN A 131 -1.29 4.88 15.60
CA GLN A 131 -2.37 5.52 14.84
C GLN A 131 -2.66 4.79 13.52
N ILE A 132 -1.64 4.28 12.81
CA ILE A 132 -1.86 3.53 11.57
C ILE A 132 -2.73 2.30 11.83
N ALA A 133 -2.41 1.53 12.87
CA ALA A 133 -3.19 0.35 13.25
C ALA A 133 -4.60 0.70 13.73
N ALA A 134 -4.76 1.79 14.48
CA ALA A 134 -6.06 2.19 15.04
C ALA A 134 -7.04 2.75 14.01
N ARG A 135 -6.58 3.16 12.81
CA ARG A 135 -7.42 3.81 11.79
C ARG A 135 -8.36 2.86 11.03
N GLY A 136 -8.13 1.55 11.11
CA GLY A 136 -9.00 0.60 10.43
C GLY A 136 -8.65 -0.85 10.72
N ASP A 137 -9.55 -1.72 10.31
CA ASP A 137 -9.37 -3.16 10.36
C ASP A 137 -9.18 -3.73 8.94
N LEU A 138 -9.05 -5.05 8.85
CA LEU A 138 -8.90 -5.73 7.56
C LEU A 138 -10.08 -5.40 6.63
N ARG A 139 -11.31 -5.42 7.13
CA ARG A 139 -12.52 -5.19 6.33
C ARG A 139 -12.55 -3.76 5.78
N SER A 140 -12.30 -2.76 6.62
CA SER A 140 -12.32 -1.36 6.18
C SER A 140 -11.21 -1.06 5.19
N ARG A 141 -10.03 -1.70 5.31
CA ARG A 141 -8.93 -1.59 4.36
C ARG A 141 -9.26 -2.23 3.02
N LEU A 142 -9.80 -3.45 3.03
CA LEU A 142 -10.19 -4.15 1.80
C LEU A 142 -11.33 -3.42 1.06
N ALA A 143 -12.21 -2.71 1.77
CA ALA A 143 -13.27 -1.91 1.17
C ALA A 143 -12.78 -0.70 0.37
N MET A 144 -11.50 -0.29 0.49
CA MET A 144 -10.92 0.81 -0.27
C MET A 144 -10.55 0.42 -1.71
N THR A 145 -10.42 -0.87 -1.98
CA THR A 145 -10.01 -1.40 -3.28
C THR A 145 -11.01 -2.44 -3.77
N ASP A 146 -11.17 -2.54 -5.09
CA ASP A 146 -11.89 -3.66 -5.70
C ASP A 146 -11.07 -4.96 -5.62
N HIS A 147 -11.61 -6.05 -6.15
CA HIS A 147 -10.94 -7.35 -6.14
C HIS A 147 -9.67 -7.42 -7.01
N PHE A 148 -9.45 -6.44 -7.91
CA PHE A 148 -8.21 -6.29 -8.67
C PHE A 148 -7.16 -5.42 -7.96
N GLY A 149 -7.50 -4.86 -6.79
CA GLY A 149 -6.62 -3.94 -6.07
C GLY A 149 -6.62 -2.52 -6.63
N MET A 150 -7.59 -2.18 -7.48
CA MET A 150 -7.79 -0.81 -7.94
C MET A 150 -8.63 -0.02 -6.94
N PRO A 151 -8.39 1.29 -6.77
CA PRO A 151 -9.22 2.13 -5.90
C PRO A 151 -10.68 2.10 -6.36
N VAL A 152 -11.62 1.88 -5.43
CA VAL A 152 -13.06 1.80 -5.75
C VAL A 152 -13.59 3.04 -6.50
N ALA A 153 -12.99 4.21 -6.28
CA ALA A 153 -13.34 5.45 -6.98
C ALA A 153 -12.97 5.48 -8.47
N LEU A 154 -12.09 4.59 -8.93
CA LEU A 154 -11.63 4.48 -10.33
C LEU A 154 -12.20 3.25 -11.06
N SER A 155 -12.93 2.39 -10.34
CA SER A 155 -13.46 1.11 -10.84
C SER A 155 -14.93 1.17 -11.26
N ALA A 156 -15.52 2.37 -11.33
CA ALA A 156 -16.90 2.63 -11.78
C ALA A 156 -16.90 3.34 -13.14
#